data_AF-A0A9X4E7P5-F1
#
_entry.id   AF-A0A9X4E7P5-F1
#
_cell.length_a   1.000
_cell.length_b   1.000
_cell.length_c   1.000
_cell.angle_alpha   90.00
_cell.angle_beta   90.00
_cell.angle_gamma   90.00
#
_symmetry.space_group_name_H-M   'P 1'
#
loop_
_entity.id
_entity.type
_entity.pdbx_description
1 polymer ?
#
loop_
_entity_poly.entity_id
_entity_poly.type
_entity_poly.pdbx_seq_one_letter_code
_entity_poly.pdbx_strand_id
1 'polypeptide(L)'
;MKSLKTLIRLHKNEVDEKRRRLTQLREREEELTERRRQFEEQVEVERKLSGTSLDLSFTIAAYLKQAKIQRNALEQAKHQLHALIVEAEEELATAFQELKRFELAEEERIRQEKAEFARKEALMLDEIAAQRHTRQHEGDFGEE
;
A
#
# COMPACT_ATOMS: atom_id res chain seq x y z
N MET A 1 -5.75 -3.61 -26.97
CA MET A 1 -4.98 -4.46 -26.03
C MET A 1 -3.95 -3.73 -25.15
N LYS A 2 -3.56 -2.46 -25.41
CA LYS A 2 -2.57 -1.72 -24.59
C LYS A 2 -3.14 -0.87 -23.45
N SER A 3 -4.45 -0.64 -23.37
CA SER A 3 -5.03 0.28 -22.38
C SER A 3 -5.10 -0.33 -20.98
N LEU A 4 -5.59 -1.57 -20.81
CA LEU A 4 -5.80 -2.18 -19.49
C LEU A 4 -4.49 -2.44 -18.73
N LYS A 5 -3.45 -2.98 -19.39
CA LYS A 5 -2.11 -3.10 -18.80
C LYS A 5 -1.50 -1.75 -18.41
N THR A 6 -1.76 -0.70 -19.20
CA THR A 6 -1.32 0.66 -18.87
C THR A 6 -2.03 1.20 -17.63
N LEU A 7 -3.34 0.95 -17.51
CA LEU A 7 -4.12 1.31 -16.33
C LEU A 7 -3.66 0.56 -15.07
N ILE A 8 -3.40 -0.74 -15.17
CA ILE A 8 -2.85 -1.52 -14.05
C ILE A 8 -1.51 -0.93 -13.60
N ARG A 9 -0.62 -0.57 -14.53
CA ARG A 9 0.66 0.06 -14.19
C ARG A 9 0.46 1.44 -13.52
N LEU A 10 -0.49 2.23 -14.00
CA LEU A 10 -0.83 3.51 -13.39
C LEU A 10 -1.30 3.33 -11.94
N HIS A 11 -2.23 2.41 -11.69
CA HIS A 11 -2.71 2.14 -10.33
C HIS A 11 -1.65 1.51 -9.42
N LYS A 12 -0.71 0.73 -9.96
CA LYS A 12 0.47 0.27 -9.19
C LYS A 12 1.32 1.44 -8.71
N ASN A 13 1.60 2.38 -9.61
CA ASN A 13 2.36 3.58 -9.25
C ASN A 13 1.62 4.40 -8.20
N GLU A 14 0.30 4.56 -8.35
CA GLU A 14 -0.54 5.25 -7.37
C GLU A 14 -0.49 4.59 -5.99
N VAL A 15 -0.64 3.26 -5.92
CA VAL A 15 -0.49 2.49 -4.68
C VAL A 15 0.89 2.72 -4.05
N ASP A 16 1.95 2.68 -4.84
CA ASP A 16 3.32 2.91 -4.36
C ASP A 16 3.52 4.35 -3.84
N GLU A 17 2.91 5.34 -4.48
CA GLU A 17 2.92 6.73 -4.03
C GLU A 17 2.18 6.90 -2.70
N LYS A 18 0.97 6.33 -2.57
CA LYS A 18 0.21 6.34 -1.31
C LYS A 18 0.95 5.63 -0.20
N ARG A 19 1.60 4.50 -0.50
CA ARG A 19 2.42 3.76 0.46
C ARG A 19 3.61 4.58 0.94
N ARG A 20 4.31 5.26 0.02
CA ARG A 20 5.41 6.18 0.37
C ARG A 20 4.93 7.33 1.26
N ARG A 21 3.77 7.92 0.96
CA ARG A 21 3.16 8.97 1.79
C ARG A 21 2.87 8.46 3.20
N LEU A 22 2.28 7.28 3.34
CA LEU A 22 2.00 6.66 4.63
C LEU A 22 3.30 6.41 5.43
N THR A 23 4.34 5.88 4.78
CA THR A 23 5.66 5.70 5.43
C THR A 23 6.22 7.01 5.96
N GLN A 24 6.22 8.08 5.16
CA GLN A 24 6.70 9.39 5.60
C GLN A 24 5.91 9.98 6.77
N LEU A 25 4.60 9.72 6.85
CA LEU A 25 3.78 10.16 7.98
C LEU A 25 4.12 9.39 9.26
N ARG A 26 4.38 8.08 9.15
CA ARG A 26 4.80 7.24 10.28
C ARG A 26 6.20 7.60 10.78
N GLU A 27 7.13 7.88 9.87
CA GLU A 27 8.48 8.38 10.23
C GLU A 27 8.37 9.69 11.02
N ARG A 28 7.50 10.62 10.59
CA ARG A 28 7.24 11.85 11.34
C ARG A 28 6.61 11.60 12.72
N GLU A 29 5.81 10.54 12.87
CA GLU A 29 5.20 10.18 14.16
C GLU A 29 6.26 9.66 15.14
N GLU A 30 7.20 8.85 14.64
CA GLU A 30 8.35 8.38 15.40
C GLU A 30 9.25 9.56 15.82
N GLU A 31 9.59 10.45 14.89
CA GLU A 31 10.36 11.67 15.18
C GLU A 31 9.68 12.54 16.25
N LEU A 32 8.36 12.75 16.14
CA LEU A 32 7.61 13.55 17.11
C LEU A 32 7.57 12.87 18.49
N THR A 33 7.45 11.55 18.51
CA THR A 33 7.46 10.76 19.76
C THR A 33 8.81 10.85 20.45
N GLU A 34 9.91 10.72 19.70
CA GLU A 34 11.26 10.85 20.25
C GLU A 34 11.53 12.28 20.74
N ARG A 35 11.10 13.29 19.97
CA ARG A 35 11.21 14.69 20.40
C ARG A 35 10.45 14.96 21.69
N ARG A 36 9.26 14.36 21.85
CA ARG A 36 8.48 14.46 23.10
C ARG A 36 9.21 13.80 24.26
N ARG A 37 9.78 12.62 24.06
CA ARG A 37 10.55 11.89 25.07
C ARG A 37 11.75 12.73 25.56
N GLN A 38 12.53 13.28 24.63
CA GLN A 38 13.68 14.14 24.95
C GLN A 38 13.26 15.40 25.70
N PHE A 39 12.14 16.01 25.29
CA PHE A 39 11.58 17.17 25.97
C PHE A 39 11.14 16.86 27.41
N GLU A 40 10.45 15.74 27.62
CA GLU A 40 10.04 15.29 28.96
C GLU A 40 11.25 15.01 29.87
N GLU A 41 12.30 14.40 29.32
CA GLU A 41 13.56 14.16 30.03
C GLU A 41 14.24 15.47 30.46
N GLN A 42 14.29 16.48 29.58
CA GLN A 42 14.80 17.82 29.91
C GLN A 42 13.99 18.50 31.02
N VAL A 43 12.67 18.43 30.95
CA VAL A 43 11.78 19.01 31.97
C VAL A 43 12.02 18.37 33.34
N GLU A 44 12.23 17.05 33.40
CA GLU A 44 12.53 16.36 34.67
C GLU A 44 13.91 16.70 35.23
N VAL A 45 14.93 16.89 34.38
CA VAL A 45 16.25 17.37 34.81
C VAL A 45 16.15 18.77 35.43
N GLU A 46 15.48 19.70 34.75
CA GLU A 46 15.27 21.07 35.24
C GLU A 46 14.48 21.09 36.56
N ARG A 47 13.47 20.22 36.66
CA ARG A 47 12.70 20.07 37.90
C ARG A 47 13.55 19.58 39.06
N LYS A 48 14.46 18.63 38.85
CA LYS A 48 15.37 18.13 39.91
C LYS A 48 16.34 19.21 40.39
N LEU A 49 16.91 19.99 39.46
CA LEU A 49 17.83 21.10 39.78
C LEU A 49 17.16 22.23 40.58
N SER A 50 15.84 22.41 40.42
CA SER A 50 15.07 23.40 41.17
C SER A 50 14.91 23.10 42.66
N GLY A 51 14.89 21.81 43.03
CA GLY A 51 14.75 21.39 44.43
C GLY A 51 15.97 21.71 45.30
N THR A 52 17.08 22.12 44.68
CA THR A 52 18.37 22.38 45.34
C THR A 52 18.62 23.84 45.73
N SER A 53 17.86 24.82 45.23
CA SER A 53 18.07 26.24 45.60
C SER A 53 16.77 27.05 45.61
N LEU A 54 16.52 27.74 46.73
CA LEU A 54 15.29 28.51 46.97
C LEU A 54 15.15 29.70 46.00
N ASP A 55 16.28 30.32 45.60
CA ASP A 55 16.34 31.46 44.69
C ASP A 55 15.90 31.13 43.25
N LEU A 56 15.96 29.85 42.86
CA LEU A 56 15.53 29.39 41.54
C LEU A 56 14.01 29.14 41.44
N SER A 57 13.27 29.20 42.54
CA SER A 57 11.85 28.81 42.57
C SER A 57 10.97 29.66 41.64
N PHE A 58 11.25 30.96 41.53
CA PHE A 58 10.42 31.90 40.74
C PHE A 58 10.64 31.72 39.22
N THR A 59 11.88 31.47 38.80
CA THR A 59 12.23 31.23 37.39
C THR A 59 11.72 29.88 36.90
N ILE A 60 11.71 28.85 37.77
CA ILE A 60 11.15 27.53 37.46
C ILE A 60 9.63 27.55 37.27
N ALA A 61 8.88 28.34 38.04
CA ALA A 61 7.43 28.42 37.86
C ALA A 61 7.05 28.89 36.44
N ALA A 62 7.80 29.88 35.91
CA ALA A 62 7.64 30.35 34.53
C ALA A 62 8.04 29.27 33.50
N TYR A 63 9.16 28.57 33.73
CA TYR A 63 9.60 27.47 32.88
C TYR A 63 8.57 26.33 32.81
N LEU A 64 8.06 25.86 33.95
CA LEU A 64 7.07 24.77 34.02
C LEU A 64 5.75 25.15 33.32
N LYS A 65 5.35 26.42 33.41
CA LYS A 65 4.19 26.93 32.65
C LYS A 65 4.44 26.84 31.15
N GLN A 66 5.62 27.26 30.68
CA GLN A 66 5.99 27.16 29.27
C GLN A 66 6.11 25.70 28.83
N ALA A 67 6.65 24.84 29.68
CA ALA A 67 6.78 23.42 29.40
C ALA A 67 5.42 22.74 29.23
N LYS A 68 4.43 23.12 30.05
CA LYS A 68 3.04 22.65 29.90
C LYS A 68 2.43 23.07 28.56
N ILE A 69 2.68 24.30 28.11
CA ILE A 69 2.21 24.79 26.80
C ILE A 69 2.84 23.97 25.67
N GLN A 70 4.16 23.77 25.72
CA GLN A 70 4.87 22.97 24.71
C GLN A 70 4.41 21.51 24.68
N ARG A 71 4.19 20.89 25.84
CA ARG A 71 3.62 19.53 25.93
C ARG A 71 2.25 19.45 25.27
N ASN A 72 1.37 20.40 25.56
CA ASN A 72 0.04 20.44 24.94
C ASN A 72 0.13 20.62 23.42
N ALA A 73 1.07 21.43 22.93
CA ALA A 73 1.32 21.60 21.50
C ALA A 73 1.83 20.32 20.83
N LEU A 74 2.76 19.59 21.47
CA LEU A 74 3.25 18.30 21.00
C LEU A 74 2.14 17.24 20.94
N GLU A 75 1.26 17.21 21.95
CA GLU A 75 0.10 16.31 21.94
C GLU A 75 -0.89 16.65 20.82
N GLN A 76 -1.20 17.93 20.61
CA GLN A 76 -2.05 18.37 19.50
C GLN A 76 -1.44 17.99 18.14
N ALA A 77 -0.14 18.22 17.96
CA ALA A 77 0.58 17.82 16.75
C ALA A 77 0.50 16.30 16.52
N LYS A 78 0.63 15.50 17.58
CA LYS A 78 0.49 14.04 17.50
C LYS A 78 -0.92 13.61 17.09
N HIS A 79 -1.94 14.23 17.67
CA HIS A 79 -3.33 13.92 17.32
C HIS A 79 -3.64 14.27 15.86
N GLN A 80 -3.16 15.42 15.38
CA GLN A 80 -3.30 15.82 13.98
C GLN A 80 -2.58 14.85 13.04
N LEU A 81 -1.34 14.46 13.40
CA LEU A 81 -0.58 13.52 12.59
C LEU A 81 -1.22 12.13 12.54
N HIS A 82 -1.79 11.66 13.66
CA HIS A 82 -2.52 10.41 13.71
C HIS A 82 -3.74 10.42 12.78
N ALA A 83 -4.51 11.52 12.76
CA ALA A 83 -5.63 11.66 11.84
C ALA A 83 -5.18 11.58 10.37
N LEU A 84 -4.04 12.21 10.03
CA LEU A 84 -3.46 12.12 8.69
C LEU A 84 -2.98 10.71 8.33
N ILE A 85 -2.48 9.94 9.30
CA ILE A 85 -2.08 8.55 9.10
C ILE A 85 -3.31 7.70 8.77
N VAL A 86 -4.39 7.84 9.55
CA VAL A 86 -5.65 7.11 9.31
C VAL A 86 -6.21 7.43 7.93
N GLU A 87 -6.25 8.71 7.55
CA GLU A 87 -6.67 9.12 6.21
C GLU A 87 -5.77 8.51 5.11
N ALA A 88 -4.44 8.51 5.29
CA ALA A 88 -3.52 7.91 4.34
C ALA A 88 -3.66 6.39 4.24
N GLU A 89 -4.02 5.70 5.33
CA GLU A 89 -4.31 4.27 5.33
C GLU A 89 -5.59 3.95 4.55
N GLU A 90 -6.63 4.77 4.70
CA GLU A 90 -7.88 4.66 3.93
C GLU A 90 -7.66 4.94 2.44
N GLU A 91 -6.89 5.97 2.09
CA GLU A 91 -6.49 6.28 0.72
C GLU A 91 -5.73 5.09 0.09
N LEU A 92 -4.77 4.51 0.83
CA LEU A 92 -3.99 3.36 0.38
C LEU A 92 -4.87 2.12 0.17
N ALA A 93 -5.78 1.84 1.12
CA ALA A 93 -6.72 0.73 1.02
C ALA A 93 -7.61 0.87 -0.22
N THR A 94 -8.12 2.07 -0.49
CA THR A 94 -8.94 2.38 -1.66
C THR A 94 -8.16 2.15 -2.95
N ALA A 95 -6.93 2.69 -3.06
CA ALA A 95 -6.08 2.49 -4.22
C ALA A 95 -5.76 1.01 -4.49
N PHE A 96 -5.53 0.21 -3.42
CA PHE A 96 -5.34 -1.24 -3.54
C PHE A 96 -6.58 -1.96 -4.06
N GLN A 97 -7.78 -1.59 -3.59
CA GLN A 97 -9.03 -2.17 -4.07
C GLN A 97 -9.24 -1.90 -5.56
N GLU A 98 -8.97 -0.68 -6.01
CA GLU A 98 -9.05 -0.31 -7.42
C GLU A 98 -8.05 -1.10 -8.28
N LEU A 99 -6.79 -1.15 -7.85
CA LEU A 99 -5.77 -1.97 -8.51
C LEU A 99 -6.23 -3.42 -8.65
N LYS A 100 -6.76 -4.02 -7.57
CA LYS A 100 -7.18 -5.42 -7.59
C LYS A 100 -8.34 -5.65 -8.54
N ARG A 101 -9.28 -4.70 -8.66
CA ARG A 101 -10.38 -4.75 -9.63
C ARG A 101 -9.85 -4.84 -11.07
N PHE A 102 -8.85 -4.02 -11.42
CA PHE A 102 -8.25 -4.06 -12.76
C PHE A 102 -7.43 -5.32 -13.01
N GLU A 103 -6.71 -5.82 -12.01
CA GLU A 103 -5.97 -7.08 -12.12
C GLU A 103 -6.91 -8.27 -12.37
N LEU A 104 -8.02 -8.37 -11.63
CA LEU A 104 -9.02 -9.42 -11.82
C LEU A 104 -9.66 -9.34 -13.22
N ALA A 105 -9.94 -8.13 -13.72
CA ALA A 105 -10.47 -7.95 -15.06
C ALA A 105 -9.50 -8.41 -16.15
N GLU A 106 -8.20 -8.14 -16.00
CA GLU A 106 -7.17 -8.62 -16.95
C GLU A 106 -6.97 -10.13 -16.83
N GLU A 107 -7.01 -10.70 -15.63
CA GLU A 107 -6.93 -12.16 -15.42
C GLU A 107 -8.09 -12.90 -16.12
N GLU A 108 -9.31 -12.40 -15.99
CA GLU A 108 -10.48 -12.98 -16.66
C GLU A 108 -10.37 -12.86 -18.19
N ARG A 109 -9.91 -11.71 -18.69
CA ARG A 109 -9.67 -11.51 -20.12
C ARG A 109 -8.65 -12.50 -20.67
N ILE A 110 -7.53 -12.69 -19.98
CA ILE A 110 -6.49 -13.65 -20.36
C ILE A 110 -7.02 -15.09 -20.31
N ARG A 111 -7.86 -15.41 -19.32
CA ARG A 111 -8.49 -16.73 -19.22
C ARG A 111 -9.40 -17.02 -20.42
N GLN A 112 -10.23 -16.05 -20.81
CA GLN A 112 -11.10 -16.18 -21.98
C GLN A 112 -10.29 -16.33 -23.28
N GLU A 113 -9.27 -15.49 -23.49
CA GLU A 113 -8.39 -15.59 -24.66
C GLU A 113 -7.71 -16.97 -24.76
N LYS A 114 -7.23 -17.51 -23.63
CA LYS A 114 -6.65 -18.86 -23.57
C LYS A 114 -7.66 -19.96 -23.87
N ALA A 115 -8.88 -19.85 -23.32
CA ALA A 115 -9.94 -20.82 -23.56
C ALA A 115 -10.37 -20.83 -25.04
N GLU A 116 -10.49 -19.66 -25.67
CA GLU A 116 -10.77 -19.55 -27.10
C GLU A 116 -9.65 -20.14 -27.96
N PHE A 117 -8.39 -19.87 -27.61
CA PHE A 117 -7.25 -20.43 -28.31
C PHE A 117 -7.23 -21.95 -28.21
N ALA A 118 -7.37 -22.51 -27.00
CA ALA A 118 -7.43 -23.95 -26.79
C ALA A 118 -8.59 -24.62 -27.53
N ARG A 119 -9.76 -23.95 -27.58
CA ARG A 119 -10.91 -24.44 -28.36
C ARG A 119 -10.61 -24.49 -29.86
N LYS A 120 -9.98 -23.45 -30.41
CA LYS A 120 -9.60 -23.40 -31.83
C LYS A 120 -8.55 -24.45 -32.16
N GLU A 121 -7.57 -24.64 -31.29
CA GLU A 121 -6.53 -25.66 -31.42
C GLU A 121 -7.13 -27.08 -31.39
N ALA A 122 -8.03 -27.37 -30.45
CA ALA A 122 -8.73 -28.65 -30.38
C ALA A 122 -9.52 -28.95 -31.66
N LEU A 123 -10.29 -27.97 -32.18
CA LEU A 123 -11.03 -28.13 -33.44
C LEU A 123 -10.12 -28.42 -34.64
N MET A 124 -8.97 -27.75 -34.74
CA MET A 124 -8.00 -28.04 -35.80
C MET A 124 -7.41 -29.46 -35.69
N LEU A 125 -7.08 -29.90 -34.48
CA LEU A 125 -6.54 -31.24 -34.25
C LEU A 125 -7.57 -32.33 -34.58
N ASP A 126 -8.82 -32.12 -34.21
CA ASP A 126 -9.93 -33.03 -34.54
C ASP A 126 -10.14 -33.12 -36.06
N GLU A 127 -10.07 -32.00 -36.78
CA GLU A 127 -10.16 -31.99 -38.25
C GLU A 127 -9.01 -32.77 -38.91
N ILE A 128 -7.77 -32.58 -38.44
CA ILE A 128 -6.61 -33.32 -38.93
C ILE A 128 -6.77 -34.82 -38.66
N ALA A 129 -7.24 -35.20 -37.46
CA ALA A 129 -7.47 -36.58 -37.09
C ALA A 129 -8.55 -37.24 -37.97
N ALA A 130 -9.66 -36.54 -38.22
CA ALA A 130 -10.72 -37.00 -39.11
C ALA A 130 -10.21 -37.22 -40.55
N GLN A 131 -9.50 -36.24 -41.12
CA GLN A 131 -8.93 -36.36 -42.47
C GLN A 131 -7.91 -37.49 -42.60
N ARG A 132 -7.16 -37.79 -41.54
CA ARG A 132 -6.21 -38.91 -41.52
C ARG A 132 -6.93 -40.25 -41.48
N HIS A 133 -7.99 -40.35 -40.67
CA HIS A 133 -8.81 -41.55 -40.56
C HIS A 133 -9.50 -41.87 -41.90
N THR A 134 -10.12 -40.87 -42.56
CA THR A 134 -10.75 -41.06 -43.88
C THR A 134 -9.75 -41.58 -44.92
N ARG A 135 -8.53 -41.01 -44.96
CA ARG A 135 -7.48 -41.46 -45.91
C ARG A 135 -7.01 -42.89 -45.66
N GLN A 136 -6.92 -43.33 -44.40
CA GLN A 136 -6.55 -44.71 -44.08
C GLN A 136 -7.67 -45.68 -44.49
N HIS A 137 -8.92 -45.29 -44.26
CA HIS A 137 -10.08 -46.10 -44.59
C HIS A 137 -10.34 -46.18 -46.11
N GLU A 138 -9.95 -45.17 -46.90
CA GLU A 138 -9.99 -45.26 -48.37
C GLU A 138 -8.86 -46.12 -48.95
N GLY A 139 -7.70 -46.19 -48.30
CA GLY A 139 -6.59 -47.05 -48.70
C GLY A 139 -6.85 -48.55 -48.48
N ASP A 140 -7.65 -48.89 -47.47
CA ASP A 140 -7.98 -50.28 -47.10
C ASP A 140 -9.06 -50.91 -48.02
N PHE A 141 -9.84 -50.09 -48.73
CA PHE A 141 -10.88 -50.53 -49.68
C PHE A 141 -10.39 -50.63 -51.13
N GLY A 142 -9.08 -50.41 -51.37
CA GLY A 142 -8.47 -50.45 -52.70
C GLY A 142 -7.61 -51.68 -53.00
N GLU A 143 -7.50 -52.65 -52.08
CA GLU A 143 -6.64 -53.84 -52.22
C GLU A 143 -7.38 -55.19 -52.36
N GLU A 144 -8.69 -55.21 -52.68
CA GLU A 144 -9.40 -56.42 -53.15
C GLU A 144 -9.64 -56.41 -54.67
#